data_AF-A0A7C3DD78-F1
#
_entry.id   AF-A0A7C3DD78-F1
#
_cell.length_a   1.000
_cell.length_b   1.000
_cell.length_c   1.000
_cell.angle_alpha   90.00
_cell.angle_beta   90.00
_cell.angle_gamma   90.00
#
_symmetry.space_group_name_H-M   'P 1'
#
loop_
_entity.id
_entity.type
_entity.pdbx_description
1 polymer ?
#
loop_
_entity_poly.entity_id
_entity_poly.type
_entity_poly.pdbx_seq_one_letter_code
_entity_poly.pdbx_strand_id
1 'polypeptide(L)'
;MDDKKLNPLRLVLLAALVGYFAFLFTRPQPEEPLVTQVSAPAPATIPAPTATTPTPANCLGQITQVTQGANEIRLTITGAAERILVYTDQGNITASTSETGSAGEYRIRTPGPATAVQLDDCPVLNLR
;
A
#
# COMPACT_ATOMS: atom_id res chain seq x y z
N MET A 1 -18.23 42.28 31.64
CA MET A 1 -17.20 42.00 30.62
C MET A 1 -15.87 41.98 31.33
N ASP A 2 -15.46 40.80 31.79
CA ASP A 2 -14.14 40.58 32.39
C ASP A 2 -13.32 39.69 31.46
N ASP A 3 -13.00 40.24 30.29
CA ASP A 3 -12.10 39.66 29.27
C ASP A 3 -10.61 39.68 29.71
N LYS A 4 -10.36 39.61 31.03
CA LYS A 4 -9.01 39.65 31.61
C LYS A 4 -8.50 38.28 32.05
N LYS A 5 -9.28 37.22 31.75
CA LYS A 5 -8.90 35.81 31.86
C LYS A 5 -8.81 35.15 30.48
N LEU A 6 -8.16 35.81 29.52
CA LEU A 6 -7.51 35.11 28.41
C LEU A 6 -6.44 34.21 29.04
N ASN A 7 -6.90 33.01 29.36
CA ASN A 7 -6.30 32.05 30.29
C ASN A 7 -4.82 31.84 29.93
N PRO A 8 -3.86 32.12 30.82
CA PRO A 8 -2.44 31.91 30.53
C PRO A 8 -2.18 30.47 30.06
N LEU A 9 -2.99 29.52 30.53
CA LEU A 9 -3.03 28.15 30.04
C LEU A 9 -3.31 28.03 28.53
N ARG A 10 -4.23 28.81 27.96
CA ARG A 10 -4.50 28.84 26.51
C ARG A 10 -3.32 29.43 25.74
N LEU A 11 -2.64 30.42 26.31
CA LEU A 11 -1.49 31.06 25.67
C LEU A 11 -0.28 30.11 25.63
N VAL A 12 -0.07 29.37 26.72
CA VAL A 12 0.92 28.29 26.79
C VAL A 12 0.58 27.16 25.81
N LEU A 13 -0.70 26.78 25.73
CA LEU A 13 -1.15 25.71 24.83
C LEU A 13 -1.02 26.09 23.35
N LEU A 14 -1.31 27.35 23.00
CA LEU A 14 -1.05 27.90 21.67
C LEU A 14 0.44 27.94 21.36
N ALA A 15 1.28 28.40 22.28
CA ALA A 15 2.72 28.43 22.09
C ALA A 15 3.31 27.02 21.87
N ALA A 16 2.82 26.03 22.63
CA ALA A 16 3.20 24.63 22.46
C ALA A 16 2.77 24.06 21.10
N LEU A 17 1.54 24.36 20.65
CA LEU A 17 1.06 23.95 19.33
C LEU A 17 1.91 24.55 18.21
N VAL A 18 2.17 25.86 18.26
CA VAL A 18 2.98 26.54 17.25
C VAL A 18 4.40 25.98 17.22
N GLY A 19 5.02 25.76 18.39
CA GLY A 19 6.34 25.14 18.48
C GLY A 19 6.36 23.70 17.95
N TYR A 20 5.32 22.91 18.24
CA TYR A 20 5.18 21.54 17.75
C TYR A 20 5.05 21.48 16.22
N PHE A 21 4.23 22.34 15.62
CA PHE A 21 4.10 22.40 14.16
C PHE A 21 5.37 22.92 13.48
N ALA A 22 6.04 23.94 14.05
CA ALA A 22 7.33 24.39 13.54
C ALA A 22 8.37 23.26 13.59
N PHE A 23 8.39 22.46 14.67
CA PHE A 23 9.25 21.31 14.80
C PHE A 23 8.92 20.20 13.78
N LEU A 24 7.63 19.94 13.51
CA LEU A 24 7.22 19.01 12.45
C LEU A 24 7.67 19.48 11.06
N PHE A 25 7.62 20.78 10.78
CA PHE A 25 8.14 21.33 9.51
C PHE A 25 9.65 21.20 9.37
N THR A 26 10.41 21.18 10.47
CA THR A 26 11.85 20.90 10.44
C THR A 26 12.18 19.41 10.34
N ARG A 27 11.21 18.52 10.54
CA ARG A 27 11.44 17.10 10.28
C ARG A 27 11.37 16.86 8.78
N PRO A 28 12.41 16.30 8.15
CA PRO A 28 12.30 15.83 6.78
C PRO A 28 11.16 14.82 6.73
N GLN A 29 10.11 15.11 5.97
CA GLN A 29 9.13 14.10 5.61
C GLN A 29 9.90 12.99 4.88
N PRO A 30 9.67 11.71 5.21
CA PRO A 30 10.01 10.65 4.28
C PRO A 30 9.33 11.02 2.96
N GLU A 31 10.11 11.35 1.94
CA GLU A 31 9.60 11.58 0.60
C GLU A 31 8.91 10.29 0.17
N GLU A 32 7.58 10.26 0.28
CA GLU A 32 6.77 9.43 -0.59
C GLU A 32 7.18 9.81 -2.02
N PRO A 33 7.70 8.85 -2.81
CA PRO A 33 8.28 9.16 -4.09
C PRO A 33 7.22 9.79 -4.98
N LEU A 34 7.42 11.08 -5.25
CA LEU A 34 6.72 11.81 -6.29
C LEU A 34 7.01 11.07 -7.60
N VAL A 35 6.06 10.27 -8.06
CA VAL A 35 6.11 9.63 -9.38
C VAL A 35 6.13 10.75 -10.40
N THR A 36 7.34 11.14 -10.79
CA THR A 36 7.58 12.03 -11.91
C THR A 36 7.21 11.24 -13.15
N GLN A 37 6.01 11.48 -13.65
CA GLN A 37 5.55 10.99 -14.93
C GLN A 37 6.36 11.69 -16.03
N VAL A 38 7.55 11.16 -16.35
CA VAL A 38 8.31 11.55 -17.53
C VAL A 38 7.84 10.71 -18.70
N SER A 39 7.31 11.40 -19.70
CA SER A 39 6.82 10.90 -20.96
C SER A 39 7.75 9.90 -21.64
N ALA A 40 7.15 8.86 -22.23
CA ALA A 40 7.78 7.90 -23.13
C ALA A 40 8.59 8.58 -24.26
N PRO A 41 9.66 7.94 -24.71
CA PRO A 41 9.66 7.44 -26.09
C PRO A 41 10.11 5.97 -26.21
N ALA A 42 9.45 5.24 -27.11
CA ALA A 42 9.80 3.90 -27.59
C ALA A 42 11.11 3.89 -28.44
N PRO A 43 11.56 2.76 -29.02
CA PRO A 43 11.61 1.36 -28.58
C PRO A 43 13.06 0.79 -28.68
N ALA A 44 13.50 -0.04 -27.73
CA ALA A 44 14.72 -0.84 -27.90
C ALA A 44 14.65 -2.18 -27.16
N THR A 45 14.42 -3.23 -27.95
CA THR A 45 15.03 -4.56 -27.91
C THR A 45 15.18 -5.25 -26.55
N ILE A 46 14.29 -6.23 -26.35
CA ILE A 46 14.30 -7.36 -25.42
C ILE A 46 15.68 -8.04 -25.33
N PRO A 47 16.11 -8.43 -24.11
CA PRO A 47 16.36 -9.86 -23.85
C PRO A 47 15.51 -10.37 -22.66
N ALA A 48 14.67 -11.36 -22.97
CA ALA A 48 13.81 -12.22 -22.15
C ALA A 48 13.75 -12.02 -20.61
N PRO A 49 12.56 -11.77 -20.05
CA PRO A 49 12.14 -12.42 -18.81
C PRO A 49 11.46 -13.75 -19.18
N THR A 50 12.15 -14.86 -18.93
CA THR A 50 11.52 -16.18 -18.93
C THR A 50 10.56 -16.26 -17.75
N ALA A 51 9.29 -15.93 -17.98
CA ALA A 51 8.12 -16.42 -17.26
C ALA A 51 6.84 -15.94 -17.98
N THR A 52 6.58 -16.45 -19.19
CA THR A 52 5.21 -16.48 -19.71
C THR A 52 4.40 -17.47 -18.89
N THR A 53 3.95 -17.03 -17.71
CA THR A 53 2.78 -17.61 -17.05
C THR A 53 1.59 -17.31 -17.97
N PRO A 54 0.74 -18.28 -18.32
CA PRO A 54 -0.36 -18.06 -19.25
C PRO A 54 -1.24 -16.95 -18.68
N THR A 55 -1.36 -15.84 -19.40
CA THR A 55 -2.31 -14.78 -19.09
C THR A 55 -3.71 -15.41 -19.14
N PRO A 56 -4.42 -15.55 -18.01
CA PRO A 56 -5.82 -15.89 -18.08
C PRO A 56 -6.53 -14.68 -18.69
N ALA A 57 -7.36 -14.91 -19.70
CA ALA A 57 -7.99 -13.87 -20.52
C ALA A 57 -8.90 -12.89 -19.74
N ASN A 58 -9.10 -13.10 -18.43
CA ASN A 58 -9.99 -12.33 -17.57
C ASN A 58 -9.29 -11.70 -16.34
N CYS A 59 -7.95 -11.74 -16.27
CA CYS A 59 -7.23 -11.11 -15.17
C CYS A 59 -7.25 -9.58 -15.32
N LEU A 60 -8.21 -8.93 -14.67
CA LEU A 60 -8.40 -7.47 -14.72
C LEU A 60 -7.49 -6.72 -13.74
N GLY A 61 -6.75 -7.42 -12.89
CA GLY A 61 -5.88 -6.85 -11.86
C GLY A 61 -4.47 -7.42 -11.89
N GLN A 62 -3.45 -6.57 -11.72
CA GLN A 62 -2.06 -6.98 -11.58
C GLN A 62 -1.47 -6.51 -10.25
N ILE A 63 -0.81 -7.42 -9.54
CA ILE A 63 -0.03 -7.08 -8.35
C ILE A 63 1.27 -6.41 -8.79
N THR A 64 1.47 -5.15 -8.43
CA THR A 64 2.68 -4.39 -8.75
C THR A 64 3.68 -4.34 -7.60
N GLN A 65 3.20 -4.45 -6.36
CA GLN A 65 4.04 -4.42 -5.18
C GLN A 65 3.51 -5.36 -4.10
N VAL A 66 4.41 -6.05 -3.41
CA VAL A 66 4.10 -6.90 -2.26
C VAL A 66 5.09 -6.62 -1.14
N THR A 67 4.56 -6.27 0.03
CA THR A 67 5.34 -6.14 1.25
C THR A 67 4.83 -7.17 2.25
N GLN A 68 5.68 -8.14 2.60
CA GLN A 68 5.36 -9.13 3.63
C GLN A 68 5.84 -8.67 5.01
N GLY A 69 4.96 -8.79 5.99
CA GLY A 69 5.26 -8.80 7.41
C GLY A 69 4.92 -10.15 8.04
N ALA A 70 5.22 -10.30 9.33
CA ALA A 70 5.02 -11.57 10.04
C ALA A 70 3.53 -11.99 10.15
N ASN A 71 2.61 -11.02 10.25
CA ASN A 71 1.17 -11.24 10.41
C ASN A 71 0.31 -10.33 9.50
N GLU A 72 0.94 -9.70 8.52
CA GLU A 72 0.29 -8.75 7.61
C GLU A 72 0.98 -8.81 6.26
N ILE A 73 0.20 -8.74 5.19
CA ILE A 73 0.70 -8.52 3.84
C ILE A 73 0.07 -7.25 3.27
N ARG A 74 0.90 -6.40 2.68
CA ARG A 74 0.46 -5.23 1.92
C ARG A 74 0.67 -5.50 0.44
N LEU A 75 -0.39 -5.29 -0.33
CA LEU A 75 -0.41 -5.50 -1.76
C LEU A 75 -0.76 -4.17 -2.42
N THR A 76 -0.03 -3.85 -3.48
CA THR A 76 -0.48 -2.85 -4.45
C THR A 76 -0.99 -3.57 -5.68
N ILE A 77 -2.26 -3.38 -5.99
CA ILE A 77 -2.92 -3.97 -7.15
C ILE A 77 -3.34 -2.83 -8.08
N THR A 78 -2.97 -2.96 -9.34
CA THR A 78 -3.43 -2.08 -10.42
C THR A 78 -4.51 -2.78 -11.21
N GLY A 79 -5.62 -2.11 -11.49
CA GLY A 79 -6.79 -2.71 -12.14
C GLY A 79 -7.88 -3.15 -11.17
N ALA A 80 -8.70 -4.10 -11.58
CA ALA A 80 -9.87 -4.57 -10.82
C ALA A 80 -9.75 -6.05 -10.43
N ALA A 81 -10.07 -6.36 -9.18
CA ALA A 81 -10.25 -7.70 -8.65
C ALA A 81 -11.31 -7.61 -7.53
N GLU A 82 -12.10 -8.66 -7.29
CA GLU A 82 -13.11 -8.68 -6.22
C GLU A 82 -12.58 -9.33 -4.94
N ARG A 83 -11.65 -10.28 -5.09
CA ARG A 83 -11.14 -11.18 -4.07
C ARG A 83 -9.65 -11.41 -4.28
N ILE A 84 -8.97 -11.60 -3.15
CA ILE A 84 -7.56 -11.92 -3.04
C ILE A 84 -7.46 -13.18 -2.20
N LEU A 85 -6.82 -14.21 -2.76
CA LEU A 85 -6.47 -15.42 -2.04
C LEU A 85 -5.01 -15.32 -1.60
N VAL A 86 -4.78 -15.38 -0.30
CA VAL A 86 -3.45 -15.40 0.30
C VAL A 86 -3.17 -16.80 0.83
N TYR A 87 -2.11 -17.42 0.33
CA TYR A 87 -1.62 -18.70 0.79
C TYR A 87 -0.60 -18.47 1.89
N THR A 88 -0.79 -19.13 3.02
CA THR A 88 0.16 -19.11 4.15
C THR A 88 0.48 -20.54 4.53
N ASP A 89 1.58 -20.77 5.26
CA ASP A 89 1.93 -22.10 5.78
C ASP A 89 0.89 -22.66 6.78
N GLN A 90 0.00 -21.80 7.30
CA GLN A 90 -1.05 -22.17 8.26
C GLN A 90 -2.43 -22.34 7.61
N GLY A 91 -2.55 -22.07 6.30
CA GLY A 91 -3.81 -22.17 5.56
C GLY A 91 -4.03 -21.02 4.58
N ASN A 92 -5.11 -21.10 3.81
CA ASN A 92 -5.44 -20.12 2.79
C ASN A 92 -6.49 -19.15 3.33
N ILE A 93 -6.31 -17.86 3.06
CA ILE A 93 -7.24 -16.79 3.42
C ILE A 93 -7.81 -16.24 2.14
N THR A 94 -9.13 -16.09 2.06
CA THR A 94 -9.76 -15.32 1.00
C THR A 94 -10.27 -14.02 1.59
N ALA A 95 -9.83 -12.90 1.05
CA ALA A 95 -10.24 -11.58 1.49
C ALA A 95 -10.79 -10.80 0.31
N SER A 96 -11.85 -10.02 0.52
CA SER A 96 -12.39 -9.16 -0.54
C SER A 96 -11.53 -7.91 -0.69
N THR A 97 -11.34 -7.45 -1.92
CA THR A 97 -10.60 -6.20 -2.19
C THR A 97 -11.30 -5.01 -1.54
N SER A 98 -12.64 -4.96 -1.58
CA SER A 98 -13.44 -3.92 -0.96
C SER A 98 -13.31 -3.81 0.56
N GLU A 99 -13.03 -4.91 1.27
CA GLU A 99 -12.85 -4.90 2.73
C GLU A 99 -11.40 -4.70 3.15
N THR A 100 -10.44 -5.13 2.31
CA THR A 100 -9.02 -5.09 2.64
C THR A 100 -8.32 -3.80 2.22
N GLY A 101 -8.94 -3.00 1.36
CA GLY A 101 -8.37 -1.73 0.94
C GLY A 101 -9.13 -1.04 -0.17
N SER A 102 -8.59 0.07 -0.64
CA SER A 102 -9.17 0.83 -1.75
C SER A 102 -8.08 1.63 -2.45
N ALA A 103 -8.35 2.09 -3.68
CA ALA A 103 -7.40 2.85 -4.49
C ALA A 103 -6.08 2.13 -4.81
N GLY A 104 -6.12 0.79 -4.88
CA GLY A 104 -4.97 0.00 -5.27
C GLY A 104 -4.06 -0.45 -4.12
N GLU A 105 -4.25 0.02 -2.89
CA GLU A 105 -3.52 -0.49 -1.71
C GLU A 105 -4.43 -1.39 -0.88
N TYR A 106 -3.98 -2.61 -0.60
CA TYR A 106 -4.71 -3.63 0.16
C TYR A 106 -3.87 -4.18 1.29
N ARG A 107 -4.47 -4.33 2.47
CA ARG A 107 -3.81 -4.86 3.66
C ARG A 107 -4.59 -6.06 4.17
N ILE A 108 -3.96 -7.23 4.14
CA ILE A 108 -4.56 -8.47 4.64
C ILE A 108 -3.81 -8.91 5.87
N ARG A 109 -4.54 -9.15 6.96
CA ARG A 109 -3.98 -9.78 8.16
C ARG A 109 -3.88 -11.27 7.92
N THR A 110 -2.69 -11.81 8.08
CA THR A 110 -2.40 -13.22 7.91
C THR A 110 -1.99 -13.81 9.27
N PRO A 111 -2.34 -15.08 9.56
CA PRO A 111 -1.95 -15.71 10.82
C PRO A 111 -0.46 -16.14 10.82
N GLY A 112 0.21 -16.05 9.67
CA GLY A 112 1.64 -16.25 9.49
C GLY A 112 2.15 -15.66 8.17
N PRO A 113 3.41 -15.95 7.80
CA PRO A 113 4.02 -15.44 6.57
C PRO A 113 3.28 -15.98 5.33
N ALA A 114 3.08 -15.10 4.34
CA ALA A 114 2.44 -15.46 3.09
C ALA A 114 3.44 -16.13 2.13
N THR A 115 3.10 -17.29 1.60
CA THR A 115 3.91 -18.03 0.63
C THR A 115 3.56 -17.70 -0.81
N ALA A 116 2.29 -17.40 -1.08
CA ALA A 116 1.81 -16.98 -2.39
C ALA A 116 0.54 -16.13 -2.29
N VAL A 117 0.23 -15.38 -3.33
CA VAL A 117 -0.99 -14.57 -3.45
C VAL A 117 -1.59 -14.76 -4.83
N GLN A 118 -2.92 -14.82 -4.91
CA GLN A 118 -3.66 -14.94 -6.15
C GLN A 118 -4.81 -13.94 -6.15
N LEU A 119 -5.04 -13.29 -7.29
CA LEU A 119 -6.22 -12.46 -7.53
C LEU A 119 -7.26 -13.26 -8.31
N ASP A 120 -8.52 -12.83 -8.30
CA ASP A 120 -9.57 -13.46 -9.10
C ASP A 120 -9.15 -13.60 -10.56
N ASP A 121 -9.28 -14.83 -11.06
CA ASP A 121 -8.94 -15.18 -12.44
C ASP A 121 -7.51 -14.78 -12.86
N CYS A 122 -6.62 -14.55 -11.91
CA CYS A 122 -5.23 -14.18 -12.14
C CYS A 122 -4.28 -15.32 -11.73
N PRO A 123 -3.08 -15.36 -12.31
CA PRO A 123 -2.08 -16.34 -11.94
C PRO A 123 -1.62 -16.14 -10.49
N VAL A 124 -1.28 -17.25 -9.83
CA VAL A 124 -0.68 -17.24 -8.50
C VAL A 124 0.69 -16.59 -8.57
N LEU A 125 0.89 -15.54 -7.78
CA LEU A 125 2.18 -14.91 -7.53
C LEU A 125 2.84 -15.59 -6.33
N ASN A 126 3.88 -16.36 -6.58
CA ASN A 126 4.70 -16.93 -5.51
C ASN A 126 5.59 -15.84 -4.91
N LEU A 127 5.69 -15.84 -3.59
CA LEU A 127 6.44 -14.85 -2.84
C LEU A 127 7.64 -15.44 -2.07
N ARG A 128 7.97 -16.70 -2.36
CA ARG A 128 9.04 -17.48 -1.72
C ARG A 128 10.28 -17.53 -2.61
#